data_AF-A0A946JQJ3-F1
#
_entry.id   AF-A0A946JQJ3-F1
#
_cell.length_a   1.000
_cell.length_b   1.000
_cell.length_c   1.000
_cell.angle_alpha   90.00
_cell.angle_beta   90.00
_cell.angle_gamma   90.00
#
_symmetry.space_group_name_H-M   'P 1'
#
loop_
_entity.id
_entity.type
_entity.pdbx_description
1 polymer ?
#
loop_
_entity_poly.entity_id
_entity_poly.type
_entity_poly.pdbx_seq_one_letter_code
_entity_poly.pdbx_strand_id
1 'polypeptide(L)'
;ADIPNIKVQYIKDAFDALDNNDVVIGPAYDGGYWLIGMKRGSKSISGTILKKVRWSTPFALNDTLNSLEGLKIKRIVQLRDVDTKEDLNF
;
A
#
# COMPACT_ATOMS: atom_id res chain seq x y z
N ALA A 1 -8.09 -5.48 10.47
CA ALA A 1 -6.89 -4.66 10.18
C ALA A 1 -5.85 -5.13 11.17
N ASP A 2 -5.22 -6.23 10.81
CA ASP A 2 -4.57 -7.16 11.72
C ASP A 2 -3.06 -6.94 11.67
N ILE A 3 -2.65 -5.69 11.92
CA ILE A 3 -1.24 -5.28 11.92
C ILE A 3 -0.92 -4.82 13.36
N PRO A 4 -0.55 -5.72 14.28
CA PRO A 4 -0.30 -5.39 15.69
C PRO A 4 0.84 -4.36 15.87
N ASN A 5 1.72 -4.23 14.87
CA ASN A 5 2.82 -3.27 14.86
C ASN A 5 2.52 -1.96 14.12
N ILE A 6 1.28 -1.73 13.66
CA ILE A 6 0.93 -0.47 13.03
C ILE A 6 0.97 0.64 14.07
N LYS A 7 1.85 1.63 13.84
CA LYS A 7 1.95 2.80 14.71
C LYS A 7 1.24 3.96 14.06
N VAL A 8 0.60 4.79 14.88
CA VAL A 8 0.01 6.07 14.45
C VAL A 8 1.03 6.90 13.66
N GLN A 9 2.31 6.84 14.04
CA GLN A 9 3.38 7.52 13.32
C GLN A 9 3.47 7.11 11.85
N TYR A 10 3.31 5.82 11.52
CA TYR A 10 3.40 5.37 10.12
C TYR A 10 2.23 5.88 9.28
N ILE A 11 1.06 6.05 9.89
CA ILE A 11 -0.09 6.67 9.23
C ILE A 11 0.18 8.16 9.01
N LYS A 12 0.74 8.87 10.00
CA LYS A 12 1.15 10.28 9.86
C LYS A 12 2.18 10.45 8.75
N ASP A 13 3.23 9.63 8.75
CA ASP A 13 4.27 9.63 7.72
C ASP A 13 3.68 9.39 6.32
N ALA A 14 2.63 8.56 6.23
CA ALA A 14 1.91 8.32 4.98
C ALA A 14 1.17 9.56 4.49
N PHE A 15 0.50 10.29 5.38
CA PHE A 15 -0.16 11.55 5.04
C PHE A 15 0.85 12.65 4.68
N ASP A 16 1.91 12.83 5.46
CA ASP A 16 2.97 13.81 5.17
C ASP A 16 3.66 13.51 3.82
N ALA A 17 3.80 12.22 3.47
CA ALA A 17 4.30 11.83 2.16
C ALA A 17 3.38 12.25 1.01
N LEU A 18 2.06 12.33 1.22
CA LEU A 18 1.10 12.73 0.18
C LEU A 18 1.11 14.23 -0.12
N ASP A 19 1.79 15.05 0.69
CA ASP A 19 1.97 16.47 0.37
C ASP A 19 2.78 16.62 -0.92
N ASN A 20 3.81 15.78 -1.08
CA ASN A 20 4.81 15.88 -2.15
C ASN A 20 4.77 14.72 -3.16
N ASN A 21 3.87 13.75 -2.98
CA ASN A 21 3.74 12.55 -3.83
C ASN A 21 2.26 12.30 -4.15
N ASP A 22 2.00 11.66 -5.28
CA ASP A 22 0.64 11.32 -5.72
C ASP A 22 0.10 10.07 -5.02
N VAL A 23 1.01 9.15 -4.69
CA VAL A 23 0.71 7.86 -4.06
C VAL A 23 1.73 7.53 -2.99
N VAL A 24 1.27 6.93 -1.90
CA VAL A 24 2.09 6.30 -0.87
C VAL A 24 1.77 4.82 -0.75
N ILE A 25 2.79 3.98 -0.61
CA ILE A 25 2.66 2.53 -0.44
C ILE A 25 3.51 2.08 0.75
N GLY A 26 2.90 1.35 1.68
CA GLY A 26 3.58 0.61 2.74
C GLY A 26 3.72 -0.86 2.35
N PRO A 27 4.87 -1.30 1.80
CA PRO A 27 5.03 -2.68 1.34
C PRO A 27 4.99 -3.68 2.49
N ALA A 28 4.57 -4.90 2.21
CA ALA A 28 4.63 -6.03 3.12
C ALA A 28 5.76 -7.01 2.71
N TYR A 29 6.12 -7.94 3.58
CA TYR A 29 7.19 -8.93 3.29
C TYR A 29 6.74 -10.10 2.40
N ASP A 30 5.44 -10.31 2.28
CA ASP A 30 4.80 -11.37 1.47
C ASP A 30 4.67 -11.00 -0.03
N GLY A 31 5.10 -9.79 -0.42
CA GLY A 31 4.97 -9.25 -1.76
C GLY A 31 3.71 -8.38 -1.96
N GLY A 32 2.86 -8.24 -0.94
CA GLY A 32 1.74 -7.31 -0.89
C GLY A 32 2.10 -5.94 -0.33
N TYR A 33 1.10 -5.26 0.25
CA TYR A 33 1.28 -4.01 0.97
C TYR A 33 0.23 -3.87 2.08
N TRP A 34 0.64 -3.33 3.22
CA TRP A 34 -0.21 -3.10 4.38
C TRP A 34 -0.91 -1.73 4.34
N LEU A 35 -0.46 -0.84 3.44
CA LEU A 35 -1.06 0.49 3.22
C LEU A 35 -0.92 0.95 1.78
N ILE A 36 -2.00 1.53 1.25
CA ILE A 36 -1.98 2.36 0.04
C ILE A 36 -2.76 3.65 0.33
N GLY A 37 -2.19 4.80 -0.04
CA GLY A 37 -2.84 6.10 0.08
C GLY A 37 -2.61 6.92 -1.20
N MET A 38 -3.60 7.72 -1.60
CA MET A 38 -3.55 8.47 -2.85
C MET A 38 -4.07 9.89 -2.65
N LYS A 39 -3.41 10.88 -3.27
CA LYS A 39 -3.82 12.29 -3.24
C LYS A 39 -5.08 12.48 -4.09
N ARG A 40 -6.07 13.19 -3.55
CA ARG A 40 -7.31 13.52 -4.28
C ARG A 40 -7.05 14.67 -5.25
N GLY A 41 -6.79 14.36 -6.53
CA GLY A 41 -6.58 15.36 -7.57
C GLY A 41 -6.24 14.80 -8.96
N SER A 42 -6.94 15.31 -9.97
CA SER A 42 -6.81 15.26 -11.45
C SER A 42 -6.46 13.94 -12.19
N LYS A 43 -5.56 13.08 -11.69
CA LYS A 43 -5.15 11.83 -12.39
C LYS A 43 -5.38 10.55 -11.59
N SER A 44 -5.34 10.62 -10.26
CA SER A 44 -5.44 9.46 -9.35
C SER A 44 -6.83 8.81 -9.25
N ILE A 45 -7.90 9.46 -9.75
CA ILE A 45 -9.28 8.91 -9.75
C ILE A 45 -9.71 8.53 -11.17
N SER A 46 -8.77 8.28 -12.10
CA SER A 46 -9.17 7.58 -13.32
C SER A 46 -9.71 6.22 -12.89
N GLY A 47 -11.00 5.95 -13.15
CA GLY A 47 -11.72 4.75 -12.67
C GLY A 47 -11.19 3.42 -13.22
N THR A 48 -9.97 3.39 -13.72
CA THR A 48 -9.18 2.27 -14.22
C THR A 48 -8.02 1.91 -13.29
N ILE A 49 -7.60 2.82 -12.40
CA ILE A 49 -6.53 2.58 -11.42
C ILE A 49 -6.97 1.46 -10.47
N LEU A 50 -6.06 0.53 -10.17
CA LEU A 50 -6.29 -0.67 -9.35
C LEU A 50 -7.30 -1.72 -9.89
N LYS A 51 -7.93 -1.52 -11.07
CA LYS A 51 -8.92 -2.48 -11.60
C LYS A 51 -8.35 -3.84 -12.00
N LYS A 52 -7.06 -3.92 -12.31
CA LYS A 52 -6.37 -5.15 -12.76
C LYS A 52 -5.44 -5.74 -11.69
N VAL A 53 -5.55 -5.27 -10.45
CA VAL A 53 -4.71 -5.76 -9.36
C VAL A 53 -5.19 -7.13 -8.91
N ARG A 54 -4.30 -8.12 -8.97
CA ARG A 54 -4.54 -9.44 -8.38
C ARG A 54 -4.34 -9.37 -6.87
N TRP A 55 -5.37 -8.95 -6.16
CA TRP A 55 -5.40 -8.84 -4.70
C TRP A 55 -5.03 -10.15 -4.01
N SER A 56 -4.43 -10.05 -2.81
CA SER A 56 -4.03 -11.21 -1.99
C SER A 56 -3.11 -12.20 -2.71
N THR A 57 -2.33 -11.71 -3.67
CA THR A 57 -1.25 -12.46 -4.32
C THR A 57 0.07 -11.70 -4.20
N PRO A 58 1.23 -12.38 -4.29
CA PRO A 58 2.54 -11.71 -4.35
C PRO A 58 2.67 -10.73 -5.53
N PHE A 59 1.74 -10.77 -6.50
CA PHE A 59 1.70 -9.87 -7.63
C PHE A 59 0.96 -8.56 -7.37
N ALA A 60 0.23 -8.45 -6.25
CA ALA A 60 -0.62 -7.30 -5.95
C ALA A 60 0.16 -5.98 -5.96
N LEU A 61 1.35 -5.95 -5.35
CA LEU A 61 2.21 -4.77 -5.35
C LEU A 61 2.66 -4.39 -6.77
N ASN A 62 3.10 -5.38 -7.56
CA ASN A 62 3.58 -5.13 -8.92
C ASN A 62 2.45 -4.65 -9.85
N ASP A 63 1.29 -5.29 -9.81
CA ASP A 63 0.12 -4.89 -10.59
C ASP A 63 -0.35 -3.48 -10.19
N THR A 64 -0.26 -3.16 -8.89
CA THR A 64 -0.58 -1.83 -8.36
C THR A 64 0.37 -0.79 -8.94
N LEU A 65 1.68 -1.01 -8.86
CA LEU A 65 2.69 -0.10 -9.41
C LEU A 65 2.50 0.14 -10.92
N ASN A 66 2.20 -0.91 -11.68
CA ASN A 66 1.91 -0.79 -13.12
C ASN A 66 0.66 0.07 -13.40
N SER A 67 -0.36 -0.02 -12.55
CA SER A 67 -1.57 0.81 -12.69
C SER A 67 -1.37 2.29 -12.32
N LEU A 68 -0.24 2.61 -11.70
CA LEU A 68 0.11 3.94 -11.19
C LEU A 68 1.25 4.58 -12.02
N GLU A 69 1.53 4.04 -13.21
CA GLU A 69 2.58 4.57 -14.09
C GLU A 69 2.38 6.07 -14.36
N GLY A 70 3.47 6.84 -14.25
CA GLY A 70 3.45 8.30 -14.43
C GLY A 70 3.01 9.09 -13.20
N LEU A 71 2.69 8.44 -12.08
CA LEU A 71 2.47 9.08 -10.77
C LEU A 71 3.75 9.06 -9.94
N LYS A 72 3.91 10.07 -9.06
CA LYS A 72 5.01 10.12 -8.11
C LYS A 72 4.67 9.26 -6.89
N ILE A 73 5.39 8.15 -6.72
CA ILE A 73 5.12 7.14 -5.69
C ILE A 73 6.18 7.23 -4.58
N LYS A 74 5.74 7.30 -3.33
CA LYS A 74 6.59 7.16 -2.14
C LYS A 74 6.36 5.79 -1.49
N ARG A 75 7.45 5.08 -1.17
CA ARG A 75 7.40 3.92 -0.28
C ARG A 75 7.73 4.34 1.15
N ILE A 76 6.89 3.94 2.10
CA ILE A 76 7.13 4.11 3.54
C ILE A 76 7.67 2.80 4.14
N VAL A 77 7.72 2.72 5.47
CA VAL A 77 8.21 1.55 6.20
C VAL A 77 7.57 0.25 5.72
N GLN A 78 8.41 -0.76 5.48
CA GLN A 78 7.95 -2.12 5.21
C GLN A 78 7.60 -2.79 6.54
N LEU A 79 6.39 -3.36 6.65
CA LEU A 79 5.97 -4.10 7.84
C LEU A 79 5.74 -5.57 7.49
N ARG A 80 5.90 -6.45 8.48
CA ARG A 80 5.47 -7.84 8.37
C ARG A 80 3.97 -7.88 8.51
N ASP A 81 3.29 -8.34 7.47
CA ASP A 81 1.86 -8.58 7.53
C ASP A 81 1.55 -9.77 8.45
N VAL A 82 0.42 -9.76 9.13
CA VAL A 82 -0.04 -10.86 10.01
C VAL A 82 -1.28 -11.51 9.41
N ASP A 83 -1.33 -11.61 8.08
CA ASP A 83 -2.43 -12.28 7.36
C ASP A 83 -2.15 -13.76 7.05
N THR A 84 -1.05 -14.33 7.54
CA THR A 84 -0.87 -15.78 7.47
C THR A 84 -1.58 -16.43 8.65
N LYS A 85 -2.61 -17.23 8.35
CA LYS A 85 -3.39 -18.13 9.23
C LYS A 85 -2.57 -19.10 10.12
N GLU A 86 -1.26 -18.91 10.25
CA GLU A 86 -0.34 -19.75 11.01
C GLU A 86 -0.12 -19.26 12.46
N ASP A 87 -0.67 -18.10 12.86
CA ASP A 87 -0.55 -17.57 14.24
C ASP A 87 -1.78 -17.88 15.14
N LEU A 88 -2.42 -19.04 14.94
CA LEU A 88 -3.53 -19.53 15.78
C LEU A 88 -3.29 -20.89 16.43
N ASN A 89 -2.03 -21.29 16.63
CA ASN A 89 -1.70 -22.43 17.49
C ASN A 89 -0.87 -21.96 18.68
N PHE A 90 -1.58 -21.61 19.77
CA PHE A 90 -1.07 -21.78 21.13
C PHE A 90 -1.01 -23.28 21.47
#